data_AF-A0A0F8ZV66-F1
#
_entry.id   AF-A0A0F8ZV66-F1
#
_cell.length_a   1.000
_cell.length_b   1.000
_cell.length_c   1.000
_cell.angle_alpha   90.00
_cell.angle_beta   90.00
_cell.angle_gamma   90.00
#
_symmetry.space_group_name_H-M   'P 1'
#
loop_
_entity.id
_entity.type
_entity.pdbx_description
1 polymer ?
#
loop_
_entity_poly.entity_id
_entity_poly.type
_entity_poly.pdbx_seq_one_letter_code
_entity_poly.pdbx_strand_id
1 'polypeptide(L)' 'MYTPAINRTLLDPCASNWLTSAIRSIIDRDPVDAANDAEHLYILMRDRADDVARKLKESSSSGPGDEPMTERTST' A
#
# COMPACT_ATOMS: atom_id res chain seq x y z
N MET A 1 27.43 11.94 3.97
CA MET A 1 27.48 11.98 2.48
C MET A 1 26.47 10.97 1.95
N TYR A 2 25.56 11.37 1.08
CA TYR A 2 24.53 10.47 0.55
C TYR A 2 25.12 9.49 -0.48
N THR A 3 24.54 8.30 -0.58
CA THR A 3 24.88 7.40 -1.69
C THR A 3 24.41 7.99 -3.02
N PRO A 4 25.03 7.63 -4.16
CA PRO A 4 24.59 8.10 -5.47
C PRO A 4 23.12 7.78 -5.77
N ALA A 5 22.61 6.66 -5.27
CA ALA A 5 21.22 6.26 -5.42
C ALA A 5 20.27 7.20 -4.65
N ILE A 6 20.59 7.50 -3.38
CA ILE A 6 19.81 8.45 -2.56
C ILE A 6 19.78 9.83 -3.24
N ASN A 7 20.94 10.32 -3.70
CA ASN A 7 21.02 11.59 -4.42
C ASN A 7 20.13 11.60 -5.66
N ARG A 8 20.15 10.53 -6.46
CA ARG A 8 19.32 10.42 -7.66
C ARG A 8 17.82 10.48 -7.30
N THR A 9 17.38 9.75 -6.28
CA THR A 9 15.97 9.76 -5.85
C THR A 9 15.55 11.12 -5.29
N LEU A 10 16.41 11.80 -4.53
CA LEU A 10 16.10 13.13 -3.97
C LEU A 10 16.06 14.24 -5.03
N LEU A 11 16.72 14.06 -6.18
CA LEU A 11 16.74 15.00 -7.29
C LEU A 11 15.74 14.65 -8.40
N ASP A 12 15.09 13.49 -8.33
CA ASP A 12 14.11 13.05 -9.31
C ASP A 12 12.78 13.81 -9.11
N PRO A 13 12.35 14.64 -10.07
CA PRO A 13 11.08 15.37 -9.97
C PRO A 13 9.85 14.45 -10.00
N CYS A 14 10.00 13.20 -10.46
CA CYS A 14 8.94 12.19 -10.45
C CYS A 14 8.87 11.42 -9.13
N ALA A 15 9.86 11.56 -8.24
CA ALA A 15 9.80 10.93 -6.92
C ALA A 15 8.68 11.57 -6.09
N SER A 16 7.91 10.73 -5.39
CA SER A 16 6.82 11.23 -4.56
C SER A 16 7.35 12.06 -3.38
N ASN A 17 6.60 13.09 -2.99
CA ASN A 17 6.92 13.93 -1.84
C ASN A 17 7.06 13.11 -0.54
N TRP A 18 6.29 12.03 -0.41
CA TRP A 18 6.38 11.14 0.73
C TRP A 18 7.72 10.40 0.75
N LEU A 19 8.15 9.83 -0.37
CA LEU A 19 9.41 9.09 -0.45
C LEU A 19 10.61 10.00 -0.17
N THR A 20 10.64 11.19 -0.76
CA THR A 20 11.72 12.15 -0.52
C THR A 20 11.76 12.62 0.93
N SER A 21 10.59 12.82 1.57
CA SER A 21 10.50 13.15 2.99
C SER A 21 10.96 11.99 3.89
N ALA A 22 10.57 10.76 3.57
CA ALA A 22 10.99 9.56 4.31
C ALA A 22 12.51 9.40 4.27
N ILE A 23 13.11 9.50 3.08
CA ILE A 23 14.58 9.45 2.91
C ILE A 23 15.25 10.53 3.76
N ARG A 24 14.75 11.77 3.73
CA ARG A 24 15.30 12.87 4.55
C ARG A 24 15.17 12.61 6.06
N SER A 25 14.09 11.97 6.51
CA SER A 25 13.89 11.67 7.93
C SER A 25 14.77 10.55 8.49
N ILE A 26 15.24 9.62 7.65
CA ILE A 26 16.06 8.49 8.10
C ILE A 26 17.56 8.75 7.96
N ILE A 27 17.96 9.73 7.15
CA ILE A 27 19.37 9.94 6.80
C ILE A 27 20.22 10.54 7.92
N ASP A 28 19.55 11.22 8.86
CA ASP A 28 20.18 11.81 10.04
C ASP A 28 20.23 10.82 11.22
N ARG A 29 19.75 9.58 11.04
CA ARG A 29 19.72 8.53 12.06
C ARG A 29 20.91 7.58 11.92
N ASP A 30 21.10 6.75 12.95
CA ASP A 30 22.03 5.63 12.86
C ASP A 30 21.69 4.75 11.63
N PRO A 31 22.67 4.39 10.79
CA PRO A 31 22.41 3.69 9.54
C PRO A 31 21.84 2.28 9.74
N VAL A 32 22.13 1.61 10.85
CA VAL A 32 21.56 0.28 11.17
C VAL A 32 20.09 0.43 11.54
N ASP A 33 19.76 1.40 12.41
CA ASP A 33 18.37 1.69 12.78
C ASP A 33 17.54 2.14 11.57
N ALA A 34 18.09 3.03 10.74
CA ALA A 34 17.43 3.53 9.54
C ALA A 34 17.09 2.41 8.56
N ALA A 35 17.98 1.43 8.37
CA ALA A 35 17.73 0.27 7.52
C ALA A 35 16.64 -0.63 8.10
N ASN A 36 16.71 -0.94 9.40
CA ASN A 36 15.70 -1.75 10.08
C ASN A 36 14.31 -1.11 10.02
N ASP A 37 14.21 0.19 10.24
CA ASP A 37 12.92 0.90 10.20
C ASP A 37 12.35 0.99 8.79
N ALA A 38 13.20 1.10 7.77
CA ALA A 38 12.77 1.04 6.37
C ALA A 38 12.22 -0.36 6.01
N GLU A 39 12.83 -1.43 6.50
CA GLU A 39 12.34 -2.79 6.31
C GLU A 39 11.01 -3.03 7.03
N HIS A 40 10.89 -2.61 8.29
CA HIS A 40 9.62 -2.68 9.02
C HIS A 40 8.51 -1.89 8.33
N LEU A 41 8.81 -0.69 7.84
CA LEU A 41 7.85 0.12 7.09
C LEU A 41 7.40 -0.59 5.80
N TYR A 42 8.31 -1.21 5.07
CA TYR A 42 7.97 -2.02 3.89
C TYR A 42 7.01 -3.15 4.22
N ILE A 43 7.27 -3.92 5.29
CA ILE A 43 6.41 -5.01 5.75
C ILE A 43 5.00 -4.48 6.06
N LEU A 44 4.88 -3.42 6.88
CA LEU A 44 3.59 -2.83 7.24
C LEU A 44 2.79 -2.34 6.03
N MET A 45 3.47 -1.70 5.06
CA MET A 45 2.81 -1.20 3.85
C MET A 45 2.38 -2.33 2.92
N ARG A 46 3.19 -3.38 2.79
CA ARG A 46 2.85 -4.58 2.01
C ARG A 46 1.63 -5.28 2.61
N ASP A 47 1.64 -5.54 3.90
CA ASP A 47 0.53 -6.23 4.57
C ASP A 47 -0.78 -5.42 4.44
N ARG A 48 -0.69 -4.09 4.54
CA ARG A 48 -1.83 -3.20 4.27
C ARG A 48 -2.31 -3.30 2.81
N ALA A 49 -1.40 -3.36 1.84
CA ALA A 49 -1.76 -3.46 0.43
C ALA A 49 -2.48 -4.79 0.15
N ASP A 50 -2.00 -5.90 0.72
CA ASP A 50 -2.62 -7.21 0.60
C ASP A 50 -4.03 -7.23 1.21
N ASP A 51 -4.21 -6.62 2.38
CA ASP A 51 -5.53 -6.48 3.01
C ASP A 51 -6.52 -5.67 2.16
N VAL A 52 -6.06 -4.57 1.54
CA VAL A 52 -6.89 -3.78 0.63
C VAL A 52 -7.27 -4.59 -0.61
N ALA A 53 -6.30 -5.31 -1.21
CA ALA A 53 -6.54 -6.15 -2.37
C ALA A 53 -7.54 -7.28 -2.08
N ARG A 54 -7.43 -7.91 -0.90
CA ARG A 54 -8.35 -8.96 -0.44
C ARG A 54 -9.78 -8.44 -0.28
N LYS A 55 -9.96 -7.29 0.40
CA LYS A 55 -11.28 -6.65 0.57
C LYS A 55 -11.93 -6.32 -0.76
N LEU A 56 -11.16 -5.83 -1.74
CA LEU A 56 -11.67 -5.55 -3.08
C LEU A 56 -12.19 -6.82 -3.76
N LYS A 57 -11.47 -7.94 -3.63
CA LYS A 57 -11.89 -9.24 -4.17
C LYS A 57 -13.19 -9.74 -3.53
N GLU A 58 -13.31 -9.64 -2.20
CA GLU A 58 -14.51 -10.03 -1.44
C GLU A 58 -15.73 -9.17 -1.83
N SER A 59 -15.55 -7.84 -2.00
CA SER A 59 -16.62 -6.94 -2.43
C SER A 59 -17.09 -7.18 -3.87
N SER A 60 -16.23 -7.75 -4.72
CA SER A 60 -16.54 -8.06 -6.11
C SER A 60 -17.26 -9.41 -6.28
N SER A 61 -17.21 -10.29 -5.26
CA SER A 61 -17.89 -11.60 -5.27
C SER A 61 -19.33 -11.56 -4.75
N SER A 62 -19.79 -10.44 -4.20
CA SER A 62 -21.17 -10.23 -3.73
C SER A 62 -22.04 -9.59 -4.83
N GLY A 63 -22.26 -10.31 -5.94
CA GLY A 63 -23.27 -10.02 -6.98
C GLY A 63 -24.48 -10.96 -6.84
N PRO A 64 -25.66 -10.66 -7.43
CA PRO A 64 -26.97 -10.97 -6.87
C PRO A 64 -27.24 -12.48 -6.81
N GLY A 65 -27.27 -13.03 -5.59
CA GLY A 65 -27.77 -14.37 -5.32
C GLY A 65 -29.28 -14.34 -5.13
N ASP A 66 -29.99 -14.94 -6.08
CA ASP A 66 -31.38 -15.42 -6.04
C ASP A 66 -32.41 -14.50 -5.37
N GLU A 67 -33.04 -13.63 -6.16
CA GLU A 67 -34.43 -13.26 -5.83
C GLU A 67 -35.30 -14.54 -5.93
N PRO A 68 -36.02 -14.92 -4.86
CA PRO A 68 -36.94 -16.04 -4.95
C PRO A 68 -38.04 -15.69 -5.95
N MET A 69 -38.13 -16.48 -7.01
CA MET A 69 -39.19 -16.38 -8.01
C MET A 69 -40.53 -16.61 -7.31
N THR A 70 -41.22 -15.52 -6.96
CA THR A 70 -42.53 -15.57 -6.35
C THR A 70 -43.51 -16.15 -7.36
N GLU A 71 -44.00 -17.35 -7.07
CA GLU A 71 -45.03 -18.02 -7.84
C GLU A 71 -46.25 -17.10 -7.99
N ARG A 72 -46.64 -16.87 -9.25
CA ARG A 72 -47.90 -16.23 -9.58
C ARG A 72 -49.03 -17.20 -9.24
N THR A 73 -49.68 -17.02 -8.10
CA THR A 73 -51.02 -17.60 -7.89
C THR A 73 -52.02 -16.81 -8.70
N SER A 74 -52.43 -17.37 -9.84
CA SER A 74 -53.65 -16.99 -10.55
C SER A 74 -54.87 -17.37 -9.71
N THR A 75 -55.80 -16.45 -9.51
CA THR A 75 -57.20 -16.73 -9.16
C THR A 75 -58.08 -15.74 -9.91
#